data_AF-A0A1Z8YIZ7-F1
#
_entry.id   AF-A0A1Z8YIZ7-F1
#
_cell.length_a   1.000
_cell.length_b   1.000
_cell.length_c   1.000
_cell.angle_alpha   90.00
_cell.angle_beta   90.00
_cell.angle_gamma   90.00
#
_symmetry.space_group_name_H-M   'P 1'
#
loop_
_entity.id
_entity.type
_entity.pdbx_description
1 polymer ?
#
loop_
_entity_poly.entity_id
_entity_poly.type
_entity_poly.pdbx_seq_one_letter_code
_entity_poly.pdbx_strand_id
1 'polypeptide(L)'
;MSKSVSEVYEDLSELISERRKEFFSGLLVILLCGAVAFFMWWWYVVRWQAPPSIFNSPVQNVLGYLAMDDFSQLPLEERVRFLMEFSDRFRDMEQSESATMAAFLAGISGPVRETATNNVRVLAKDILMDGASDYVNLPFSERADFLDAWVVRWTKVGERMALGEERETSDEDRVSDMKSQAERDSTRELDESRIPDLTAVSAVRFMDFWSSDVESTASPREQGQIVVFMTDLRKHLISD
;
A
#
# COMPACT_ATOMS: atom_id res chain seq x y z
N MET A 1 -31.65 -15.46 -65.56
CA MET A 1 -32.81 -14.94 -64.81
C MET A 1 -32.26 -14.16 -63.62
N SER A 2 -32.40 -12.83 -63.65
CA SER A 2 -32.09 -11.97 -62.50
C SER A 2 -33.30 -12.03 -61.57
N LYS A 3 -33.13 -12.42 -60.30
CA LYS A 3 -34.18 -12.19 -59.30
C LYS A 3 -34.54 -10.71 -59.32
N SER A 4 -35.82 -10.37 -59.25
CA SER A 4 -36.20 -8.96 -59.15
C SER A 4 -35.74 -8.42 -57.79
N VAL A 5 -35.43 -7.12 -57.73
CA VAL A 5 -35.02 -6.48 -56.46
C VAL A 5 -36.10 -6.67 -55.38
N SER A 6 -37.37 -6.80 -55.76
CA SER A 6 -38.47 -7.06 -54.83
C SER A 6 -38.45 -8.47 -54.25
N GLU A 7 -38.15 -9.51 -55.05
CA GLU A 7 -38.00 -10.89 -54.55
C GLU A 7 -36.84 -11.03 -53.57
N VAL A 8 -35.73 -10.30 -53.81
CA VAL A 8 -34.58 -10.29 -52.89
C VAL A 8 -34.94 -9.60 -51.57
N TYR A 9 -35.76 -8.54 -51.61
CA TYR A 9 -36.25 -7.85 -50.42
C TYR A 9 -37.23 -8.70 -49.60
N GLU A 10 -38.14 -9.43 -50.27
CA GLU A 10 -39.09 -10.33 -49.59
C GLU A 10 -38.37 -11.51 -48.92
N ASP A 11 -37.46 -12.19 -49.63
CA ASP A 11 -36.61 -13.27 -49.07
C ASP A 11 -35.83 -12.79 -47.83
N LEU A 12 -35.22 -11.60 -47.90
CA LEU A 12 -34.49 -11.00 -46.78
C LEU A 12 -35.42 -10.66 -45.61
N SER A 13 -36.61 -10.13 -45.89
CA SER A 13 -37.56 -9.75 -44.85
C SER A 13 -38.11 -10.98 -44.11
N GLU A 14 -38.34 -12.08 -44.81
CA GLU A 14 -38.83 -13.33 -44.26
C GLU A 14 -37.75 -14.00 -43.40
N LEU A 15 -36.51 -14.10 -43.91
CA LEU A 15 -35.35 -14.60 -43.16
C LEU A 15 -35.04 -13.78 -41.89
N ILE A 16 -35.12 -12.45 -41.97
CA ILE A 16 -34.93 -11.55 -40.82
C ILE A 16 -36.07 -11.74 -39.80
N SER A 17 -37.29 -12.03 -40.25
CA SER A 17 -38.44 -12.23 -39.37
C SER A 17 -38.38 -13.58 -38.62
N GLU A 18 -37.96 -14.65 -39.30
CA GLU A 18 -37.85 -15.99 -38.71
C GLU A 18 -36.71 -16.06 -37.68
N ARG A 19 -35.56 -15.46 -38.00
CA ARG A 19 -34.38 -15.44 -37.12
C ARG A 19 -34.28 -14.20 -36.24
N ARG A 20 -35.33 -13.37 -36.20
CA ARG A 20 -35.34 -12.09 -35.48
C ARG A 20 -34.87 -12.26 -34.04
N LYS A 21 -35.34 -13.29 -33.33
CA LYS A 21 -34.95 -13.58 -31.94
C LYS A 21 -33.47 -13.97 -31.82
N GLU A 22 -32.95 -14.78 -32.75
CA GLU A 22 -31.53 -15.19 -32.77
C GLU A 22 -30.62 -13.99 -33.09
N PHE A 23 -31.01 -13.15 -34.05
CA PHE A 23 -30.31 -11.90 -34.37
C PHE A 23 -30.32 -10.91 -33.22
N PHE A 24 -31.47 -10.69 -32.55
CA PHE A 24 -31.54 -9.83 -31.37
C PHE A 24 -30.73 -10.39 -30.20
N SER A 25 -30.74 -11.71 -29.97
CA SER A 25 -29.91 -12.32 -28.94
C SER A 25 -28.41 -12.19 -29.25
N GLY A 26 -28.01 -12.40 -30.52
CA GLY A 26 -26.63 -12.25 -30.95
C GLY A 26 -26.15 -10.79 -30.83
N LEU A 27 -26.98 -9.84 -31.25
CA LEU A 27 -26.70 -8.41 -31.10
C LEU A 27 -26.56 -8.00 -29.63
N LEU A 28 -27.44 -8.51 -28.76
CA LEU A 28 -27.40 -8.23 -27.33
C LEU A 28 -26.14 -8.80 -26.67
N VAL A 29 -25.72 -10.00 -27.05
CA VAL A 29 -24.45 -10.58 -26.59
C VAL A 29 -23.26 -9.74 -27.05
N ILE A 30 -23.24 -9.31 -28.32
CA ILE A 30 -22.15 -8.46 -28.84
C ILE A 30 -22.10 -7.11 -28.11
N LEU A 31 -23.25 -6.48 -27.85
CA LEU A 31 -23.34 -5.23 -27.10
C LEU A 31 -22.88 -5.39 -25.65
N LEU A 32 -23.23 -6.49 -24.99
CA LEU A 32 -22.76 -6.82 -23.65
C LEU A 32 -21.25 -7.03 -23.62
N CYS A 33 -20.70 -7.82 -24.55
CA CYS A 33 -19.26 -8.00 -24.67
C CYS A 33 -18.54 -6.68 -24.96
N GLY A 34 -19.11 -5.84 -25.84
CA GLY A 34 -18.58 -4.51 -26.14
C GLY A 34 -18.59 -3.59 -24.92
N ALA A 35 -19.67 -3.61 -24.13
CA ALA A 35 -19.79 -2.82 -22.91
C ALA A 35 -18.79 -3.29 -21.83
N VAL A 36 -18.62 -4.61 -21.66
CA VAL A 36 -17.62 -5.18 -20.73
C VAL A 36 -16.20 -4.82 -21.18
N ALA A 37 -15.87 -4.99 -22.46
CA ALA A 37 -14.56 -4.63 -23.00
C ALA A 37 -14.28 -3.14 -22.86
N PHE A 38 -15.26 -2.29 -23.15
CA PHE A 38 -15.16 -0.84 -22.96
C PHE A 38 -14.96 -0.47 -21.49
N PHE A 39 -15.71 -1.10 -20.58
CA PHE A 39 -15.58 -0.88 -19.15
C PHE A 39 -14.20 -1.30 -18.63
N MET A 40 -13.70 -2.47 -19.05
CA MET A 40 -12.35 -2.94 -18.71
C MET A 40 -11.27 -2.00 -19.25
N TRP A 41 -11.40 -1.57 -20.51
CA TRP A 41 -10.48 -0.61 -21.11
C TRP A 41 -10.50 0.74 -20.37
N TRP A 42 -11.68 1.28 -20.09
CA TRP A 42 -11.84 2.52 -19.34
C TRP A 42 -11.22 2.42 -17.94
N TRP A 43 -11.49 1.32 -17.23
CA TRP A 43 -10.95 1.09 -15.90
C TRP A 43 -9.42 1.04 -15.91
N TYR A 44 -8.83 0.26 -16.83
CA TYR A 44 -7.38 0.04 -16.89
C TYR A 44 -6.60 1.23 -17.46
N VAL A 45 -7.17 1.97 -18.42
CA VAL A 45 -6.44 3.04 -19.13
C VAL A 45 -6.72 4.42 -18.52
N VAL A 46 -7.95 4.64 -18.04
CA VAL A 46 -8.38 5.97 -17.58
C VAL A 46 -8.37 6.06 -16.06
N ARG A 47 -8.78 5.00 -15.35
CA ARG A 47 -8.98 5.08 -13.89
C ARG A 47 -7.82 4.58 -13.06
N TRP A 48 -7.17 3.48 -13.44
CA TRP A 48 -6.06 2.88 -12.70
C TRP A 48 -4.73 3.25 -13.34
N GLN A 49 -3.84 3.88 -12.57
CA GLN A 49 -2.45 4.06 -12.96
C GLN A 49 -1.60 2.96 -12.33
N ALA A 50 -0.97 2.16 -13.18
CA ALA A 50 0.04 1.20 -12.73
C ALA A 50 1.20 1.96 -12.04
N PRO A 51 1.79 1.37 -10.98
CA PRO A 51 2.92 2.01 -10.30
C PRO A 51 4.03 2.30 -11.32
N PRO A 52 4.56 3.54 -11.36
CA PRO A 52 5.65 3.88 -12.26
C PRO A 52 6.87 3.03 -11.93
N SER A 53 7.62 2.63 -12.96
CA SER A 53 8.90 1.94 -12.72
C SER A 53 9.81 2.88 -11.94
N ILE A 54 10.21 2.44 -10.75
CA ILE A 54 10.98 3.28 -9.83
C ILE A 54 12.28 3.74 -10.48
N PHE A 55 13.02 2.88 -11.17
CA PHE A 55 14.33 3.25 -11.74
C PHE A 55 14.25 3.93 -13.10
N ASN A 56 13.19 3.68 -13.87
CA ASN A 56 13.10 4.14 -15.26
C ASN A 56 12.22 5.38 -15.46
N SER A 57 11.39 5.74 -14.48
CA SER A 57 10.48 6.89 -14.58
C SER A 57 11.12 8.18 -14.06
N PRO A 58 10.66 9.37 -14.50
CA PRO A 58 11.00 10.62 -13.83
C PRO A 58 10.66 10.58 -12.33
N VAL A 59 11.53 11.16 -11.50
CA VAL A 59 11.36 11.23 -10.03
C VAL A 59 10.00 11.81 -9.63
N GLN A 60 9.53 12.81 -10.38
CA GLN A 60 8.25 13.47 -10.14
C GLN A 60 7.06 12.51 -10.31
N ASN A 61 7.17 11.55 -11.23
CA ASN A 61 6.12 10.56 -11.45
C ASN A 61 6.09 9.56 -10.29
N VAL A 62 7.25 9.17 -9.76
CA VAL A 62 7.36 8.24 -8.63
C VAL A 62 6.80 8.85 -7.34
N LEU A 63 7.24 10.07 -7.00
CA LEU A 63 6.69 10.78 -5.85
C LEU A 63 5.24 11.22 -6.05
N GLY A 64 4.86 11.58 -7.28
CA GLY A 64 3.49 11.89 -7.63
C GLY A 64 2.57 10.69 -7.39
N TYR A 65 3.03 9.47 -7.68
CA TYR A 65 2.27 8.25 -7.43
C TYR A 65 1.99 8.02 -5.94
N LEU A 66 2.95 8.32 -5.05
CA LEU A 66 2.69 8.29 -3.59
C LEU A 66 1.58 9.25 -3.16
N ALA A 67 1.30 10.29 -3.94
CA ALA A 67 0.25 11.24 -3.70
C ALA A 67 -1.03 10.97 -4.52
N MET A 68 -1.17 9.78 -5.13
CA MET A 68 -2.37 9.36 -5.83
C MET A 68 -3.20 8.37 -4.99
N ASP A 69 -4.52 8.39 -5.17
CA ASP A 69 -5.42 7.42 -4.52
C ASP A 69 -5.10 5.98 -4.93
N ASP A 70 -4.54 5.78 -6.12
CA ASP A 70 -4.21 4.46 -6.66
C ASP A 70 -3.11 3.75 -5.85
N PHE A 71 -2.20 4.51 -5.22
CA PHE A 71 -1.20 3.92 -4.31
C PHE A 71 -1.89 3.21 -3.14
N SER A 72 -2.90 3.83 -2.52
CA SER A 72 -3.63 3.24 -1.39
C SER A 72 -4.43 1.98 -1.76
N GLN A 73 -4.75 1.81 -3.04
CA GLN A 73 -5.49 0.66 -3.56
C GLN A 73 -4.58 -0.55 -3.85
N LEU A 74 -3.26 -0.37 -3.87
CA LEU A 74 -2.32 -1.47 -4.06
C LEU A 74 -2.36 -2.43 -2.85
N PRO A 75 -2.16 -3.74 -3.06
CA PRO A 75 -1.92 -4.69 -1.99
C PRO A 75 -0.80 -4.21 -1.06
N LEU A 76 -0.89 -4.53 0.23
CA LEU A 76 0.05 -4.05 1.24
C LEU A 76 1.51 -4.35 0.86
N GLU A 77 1.79 -5.58 0.43
CA GLU A 77 3.12 -6.01 -0.01
C GLU A 77 3.65 -5.17 -1.18
N GLU A 78 2.79 -4.80 -2.13
CA GLU A 78 3.17 -3.98 -3.28
C GLU A 78 3.49 -2.54 -2.87
N ARG A 79 2.75 -1.98 -1.91
CA ARG A 79 3.05 -0.65 -1.36
C ARG A 79 4.37 -0.62 -0.62
N VAL A 80 4.65 -1.64 0.19
CA VAL A 80 5.92 -1.77 0.91
C VAL A 80 7.07 -1.95 -0.08
N ARG A 81 6.92 -2.82 -1.09
CA ARG A 81 7.90 -2.98 -2.17
C ARG A 81 8.17 -1.67 -2.90
N PHE A 82 7.13 -0.91 -3.25
CA PHE A 82 7.27 0.37 -3.92
C PHE A 82 8.10 1.36 -3.07
N LEU A 83 7.87 1.44 -1.76
CA LEU A 83 8.64 2.31 -0.87
C LEU A 83 10.10 1.85 -0.69
N MET A 84 10.34 0.53 -0.66
CA MET A 84 11.71 0.00 -0.60
C MET A 84 12.50 0.34 -1.87
N GLU A 85 11.92 0.08 -3.05
CA GLU A 85 12.53 0.45 -4.33
C GLU A 85 12.74 1.97 -4.43
N PHE A 86 11.77 2.76 -3.96
CA PHE A 86 11.90 4.21 -3.91
C PHE A 86 13.08 4.66 -3.03
N SER A 87 13.26 4.04 -1.86
CA SER A 87 14.40 4.33 -0.99
C SER A 87 15.73 3.95 -1.63
N ASP A 88 15.79 2.78 -2.29
CA ASP A 88 16.98 2.34 -3.01
C ASP A 88 17.38 3.34 -4.10
N ARG A 89 16.42 3.79 -4.91
CA ARG A 89 16.67 4.86 -5.89
C ARG A 89 17.10 6.17 -5.22
N PHE A 90 16.51 6.54 -4.10
CA PHE A 90 16.83 7.77 -3.40
C PHE A 90 18.29 7.76 -2.92
N ARG A 91 18.77 6.62 -2.43
CA ARG A 91 20.15 6.43 -1.98
C ARG A 91 21.16 6.48 -3.12
N ASP A 92 20.81 5.89 -4.26
CA ASP A 92 21.68 5.80 -5.44
C ASP A 92 21.65 7.09 -6.31
N MET A 93 20.93 8.11 -5.87
CA MET A 93 20.69 9.35 -6.64
C MET A 93 21.93 10.25 -6.65
N GLU A 94 22.33 10.74 -7.83
CA GLU A 94 23.46 11.68 -7.95
C GLU A 94 23.11 13.07 -7.38
N GLN A 95 24.12 13.89 -7.05
CA GLN A 95 23.92 15.24 -6.49
C GLN A 95 23.08 16.16 -7.40
N SER A 96 23.19 16.01 -8.72
CA SER A 96 22.41 16.79 -9.71
C SER A 96 20.92 16.43 -9.72
N GLU A 97 20.61 15.14 -9.54
CA GLU A 97 19.25 14.62 -9.42
C GLU A 97 18.63 14.97 -8.05
N SER A 98 19.45 15.01 -7.00
CA SER A 98 19.04 15.45 -5.65
C SER A 98 18.53 16.89 -5.62
N ALA A 99 19.13 17.80 -6.39
CA ALA A 99 18.65 19.18 -6.51
C ALA A 99 17.29 19.27 -7.21
N THR A 100 17.09 18.46 -8.27
CA THR A 100 15.81 18.37 -8.99
C THR A 100 14.71 17.79 -8.09
N MET A 101 15.05 16.78 -7.30
CA MET A 101 14.19 16.19 -6.27
C MET A 101 13.80 17.21 -5.20
N ALA A 102 14.77 17.91 -4.62
CA ALA A 102 14.51 18.94 -3.60
C ALA A 102 13.61 20.06 -4.14
N ALA A 103 13.85 20.49 -5.38
CA ALA A 103 13.00 21.48 -6.05
C ALA A 103 11.56 20.96 -6.25
N PHE A 104 11.40 19.69 -6.62
CA PHE A 104 10.09 19.06 -6.73
C PHE A 104 9.39 18.96 -5.37
N LEU A 105 10.08 18.45 -4.34
CA LEU A 105 9.54 18.35 -2.98
C LEU A 105 9.16 19.73 -2.41
N ALA A 106 9.94 20.77 -2.70
CA ALA A 106 9.60 22.15 -2.37
C ALA A 106 8.35 22.64 -3.13
N GLY A 107 8.09 22.08 -4.31
CA GLY A 107 6.87 22.33 -5.10
C GLY A 107 5.64 21.54 -4.64
N ILE A 108 5.83 20.43 -3.89
CA ILE A 108 4.71 19.71 -3.27
C ILE A 108 4.14 20.58 -2.14
N SER A 109 3.00 21.20 -2.41
CA SER A 109 2.30 22.04 -1.43
C SER A 109 0.79 21.78 -1.47
N GLY A 110 0.11 22.10 -0.36
CA GLY A 110 -1.33 21.98 -0.24
C GLY A 110 -1.84 20.54 -0.42
N PRO A 111 -2.84 20.29 -1.29
CA PRO A 111 -3.55 19.00 -1.37
C PRO A 111 -2.66 17.79 -1.69
N VAL A 112 -1.60 17.96 -2.47
CA VAL A 112 -0.69 16.85 -2.85
C VAL A 112 0.09 16.36 -1.63
N ARG A 113 0.57 17.28 -0.78
CA ARG A 113 1.25 16.94 0.47
C ARG A 113 0.31 16.22 1.42
N GLU A 114 -0.92 16.71 1.55
CA GLU A 114 -1.94 16.10 2.40
C GLU A 114 -2.28 14.68 1.94
N THR A 115 -2.41 14.47 0.63
CA THR A 115 -2.70 13.15 0.05
C THR A 115 -1.55 12.18 0.29
N ALA A 116 -0.30 12.60 0.06
CA ALA A 116 0.87 11.78 0.36
C ALA A 116 0.94 11.40 1.85
N THR A 117 0.72 12.35 2.75
CA THR A 117 0.67 12.09 4.21
C THR A 117 -0.45 11.11 4.54
N ASN A 118 -1.65 11.28 3.97
CA ASN A 118 -2.77 10.37 4.19
C ASN A 118 -2.48 8.97 3.66
N ASN A 119 -1.83 8.83 2.50
CA ASN A 119 -1.42 7.54 1.97
C ASN A 119 -0.41 6.82 2.86
N VAL A 120 0.54 7.55 3.46
CA VAL A 120 1.46 7.00 4.46
C VAL A 120 0.72 6.57 5.73
N ARG A 121 -0.26 7.36 6.20
CA ARG A 121 -1.11 6.98 7.35
C ARG A 121 -1.90 5.71 7.05
N VAL A 122 -2.53 5.62 5.89
CA VAL A 122 -3.27 4.42 5.46
C VAL A 122 -2.35 3.21 5.37
N LEU A 123 -1.13 3.37 4.86
CA LEU A 123 -0.15 2.29 4.85
C LEU A 123 0.21 1.82 6.26
N ALA A 124 0.52 2.74 7.17
CA ALA A 124 0.82 2.39 8.56
C ALA A 124 -0.36 1.67 9.24
N LYS A 125 -1.59 2.11 8.96
CA LYS A 125 -2.84 1.45 9.36
C LYS A 125 -2.94 0.03 8.84
N ASP A 126 -2.71 -0.17 7.55
CA ASP A 126 -2.83 -1.49 6.95
C ASP A 126 -1.74 -2.45 7.45
N ILE A 127 -0.52 -1.95 7.72
CA ILE A 127 0.56 -2.74 8.35
C ILE A 127 0.15 -3.24 9.74
N LEU A 128 -0.41 -2.37 10.57
CA LEU A 128 -0.86 -2.76 11.90
C LEU A 128 -2.09 -3.64 11.86
N MET A 129 -3.00 -3.38 10.93
CA MET A 129 -4.18 -4.19 10.77
C MET A 129 -3.85 -5.61 10.29
N ASP A 130 -2.88 -5.76 9.38
CA ASP A 130 -2.32 -7.05 8.96
C ASP A 130 -1.82 -7.86 10.17
N GLY A 131 -0.93 -7.25 10.97
CA GLY A 131 -0.42 -7.89 12.20
C GLY A 131 -1.50 -8.17 13.24
N ALA A 132 -2.41 -7.23 13.47
CA ALA A 132 -3.47 -7.36 14.45
C ALA A 132 -4.51 -8.41 14.07
N SER A 133 -4.84 -8.53 12.77
CA SER A 133 -5.77 -9.53 12.25
C SER A 133 -5.26 -10.94 12.55
N ASP A 134 -4.00 -11.20 12.26
CA ASP A 134 -3.38 -12.50 12.52
C ASP A 134 -3.29 -12.75 14.02
N TYR A 135 -2.75 -11.76 14.77
CA TYR A 135 -2.55 -11.88 16.22
C TYR A 135 -3.79 -12.27 17.01
N VAL A 136 -4.93 -11.60 16.76
CA VAL A 136 -6.14 -11.86 17.56
C VAL A 136 -6.74 -13.24 17.32
N ASN A 137 -6.42 -13.85 16.17
CA ASN A 137 -6.88 -15.18 15.78
C ASN A 137 -5.93 -16.30 16.23
N LEU A 138 -4.74 -15.97 16.75
CA LEU A 138 -3.77 -16.96 17.22
C LEU A 138 -4.09 -17.52 18.61
N PRO A 139 -3.81 -18.83 18.83
CA PRO A 139 -3.79 -19.44 20.15
C PRO A 139 -2.83 -18.70 21.09
N PHE A 140 -3.14 -18.64 22.39
CA PHE A 140 -2.33 -17.91 23.36
C PHE A 140 -0.86 -18.36 23.39
N SER A 141 -0.59 -19.65 23.18
CA SER A 141 0.76 -20.22 23.16
C SER A 141 1.62 -19.74 22.00
N GLU A 142 1.03 -19.26 20.90
CA GLU A 142 1.76 -18.85 19.68
C GLU A 142 1.97 -17.33 19.61
N ARG A 143 1.35 -16.57 20.54
CA ARG A 143 1.33 -15.11 20.49
C ARG A 143 2.70 -14.47 20.73
N ALA A 144 3.50 -15.04 21.64
CA ALA A 144 4.83 -14.51 21.94
C ALA A 144 5.75 -14.60 20.70
N ASP A 145 5.85 -15.80 20.12
CA ASP A 145 6.65 -16.05 18.92
C ASP A 145 6.18 -15.21 17.73
N PHE A 146 4.87 -15.01 17.59
CA PHE A 146 4.32 -14.12 16.57
C PHE A 146 4.75 -12.67 16.75
N LEU A 147 4.73 -12.15 17.99
CA LEU A 147 5.15 -10.78 18.28
C LEU A 147 6.64 -10.58 17.95
N ASP A 148 7.49 -11.54 18.29
CA ASP A 148 8.91 -11.52 17.94
C ASP A 148 9.11 -11.52 16.42
N ALA A 149 8.46 -12.45 15.72
CA ALA A 149 8.54 -12.53 14.26
C ALA A 149 8.04 -11.25 13.57
N TRP A 150 6.96 -10.65 14.09
CA TRP A 150 6.40 -9.41 13.55
C TRP A 150 7.37 -8.25 13.73
N VAL A 151 7.99 -8.10 14.90
CA VAL A 151 9.01 -7.07 15.17
C VAL A 151 10.20 -7.26 14.24
N VAL A 152 10.76 -8.48 14.17
CA VAL A 152 11.91 -8.80 13.31
C VAL A 152 11.64 -8.43 11.86
N ARG A 153 10.46 -8.81 11.32
CA ARG A 153 10.07 -8.50 9.95
C ARG A 153 10.12 -6.99 9.69
N TRP A 154 9.46 -6.20 10.53
CA TRP A 154 9.37 -4.76 10.32
C TRP A 154 10.67 -4.01 10.61
N THR A 155 11.49 -4.52 11.53
CA THR A 155 12.86 -4.04 11.74
C THR A 155 13.71 -4.25 10.48
N LYS A 156 13.66 -5.43 9.85
CA LYS A 156 14.39 -5.70 8.59
C LYS A 156 13.93 -4.79 7.45
N VAL A 157 12.61 -4.58 7.32
CA VAL A 157 12.06 -3.62 6.34
C VAL A 157 12.60 -2.22 6.61
N GLY A 158 12.61 -1.77 7.87
CA GLY A 158 13.16 -0.47 8.27
C GLY A 158 14.67 -0.35 7.99
N GLU A 159 15.45 -1.38 8.30
CA GLU A 159 16.89 -1.45 8.00
C GLU A 159 17.15 -1.34 6.49
N ARG A 160 16.45 -2.13 5.69
CA ARG A 160 16.56 -2.08 4.22
C ARG A 160 16.18 -0.70 3.69
N MET A 161 15.12 -0.09 4.22
CA MET A 161 14.71 1.25 3.82
C MET A 161 15.73 2.32 4.23
N ALA A 162 16.29 2.27 5.43
CA ALA A 162 17.22 3.30 5.92
C ALA A 162 18.64 3.11 5.34
N LEU A 163 19.20 1.91 5.51
CA LEU A 163 20.59 1.59 5.23
C LEU A 163 20.79 1.06 3.81
N GLY A 164 19.76 0.50 3.20
CA GLY A 164 19.87 -0.20 1.91
C GLY A 164 20.24 -1.66 2.08
N GLU A 165 20.42 -2.14 3.30
CA GLU A 165 20.69 -3.54 3.61
C GLU A 165 20.15 -3.88 5.00
N GLU A 166 19.89 -5.17 5.22
CA GLU A 166 19.62 -5.68 6.55
C GLU A 166 20.95 -5.76 7.32
N ARG A 167 20.94 -5.45 8.62
CA ARG A 167 22.14 -5.60 9.46
C ARG A 167 22.55 -7.07 9.53
N GLU A 168 23.85 -7.34 9.60
CA GLU A 168 24.40 -8.68 9.89
C GLU A 168 24.25 -9.02 11.39
N THR A 169 23.02 -9.08 11.88
CA THR A 169 22.69 -9.46 13.25
C THR A 169 21.68 -10.62 13.24
N SER A 170 21.59 -11.39 14.32
CA SER A 170 20.61 -12.47 14.41
C SER A 170 19.21 -11.91 14.74
N ASP A 171 18.17 -12.68 14.46
CA ASP A 171 16.79 -12.27 14.77
C ASP A 171 16.55 -12.21 16.30
N GLU A 172 17.20 -13.09 17.07
CA GLU A 172 17.18 -13.06 18.53
C GLU A 172 17.86 -11.80 19.07
N ASP A 173 19.01 -11.41 18.50
CA ASP A 173 19.70 -10.17 18.86
C ASP A 173 18.86 -8.93 18.52
N ARG A 174 18.13 -8.93 17.39
CA ARG A 174 17.20 -7.84 17.05
C ARG A 174 16.10 -7.67 18.10
N VAL A 175 15.50 -8.78 18.53
CA VAL A 175 14.46 -8.77 19.57
C VAL A 175 15.04 -8.28 20.88
N SER A 176 16.20 -8.79 21.29
CA SER A 176 16.92 -8.37 22.50
C SER A 176 17.25 -6.87 22.49
N ASP A 177 17.79 -6.36 21.37
CA ASP A 177 18.08 -4.93 21.18
C ASP A 177 16.82 -4.08 21.35
N MET A 178 15.71 -4.52 20.75
CA MET A 178 14.42 -3.84 20.82
C MET A 178 13.84 -3.84 22.24
N LYS A 179 13.88 -4.98 22.94
CA LYS A 179 13.45 -5.08 24.35
C LYS A 179 14.26 -4.15 25.24
N SER A 180 15.59 -4.19 25.10
CA SER A 180 16.50 -3.33 25.84
C SER A 180 16.26 -1.84 25.55
N GLN A 181 15.90 -1.48 24.31
CA GLN A 181 15.53 -0.12 23.96
C GLN A 181 14.17 0.28 24.53
N ALA A 182 13.17 -0.59 24.47
CA ALA A 182 11.85 -0.35 25.03
C ALA A 182 11.90 -0.11 26.55
N GLU A 183 12.74 -0.88 27.27
CA GLU A 183 12.97 -0.68 28.70
C GLU A 183 13.63 0.69 28.98
N ARG A 184 14.68 1.05 28.23
CA ARG A 184 15.33 2.36 28.33
C ARG A 184 14.38 3.53 28.04
N ASP A 185 13.48 3.36 27.07
CA ASP A 185 12.55 4.40 26.66
C ASP A 185 11.35 4.49 27.64
N SER A 186 10.97 3.39 28.30
CA SER A 186 9.92 3.39 29.33
C SER A 186 10.29 4.21 30.58
N THR A 187 11.59 4.45 30.79
CA THR A 187 12.13 5.14 31.97
C THR A 187 12.59 6.58 31.68
N ARG A 188 12.47 7.07 30.44
CA ARG A 188 12.84 8.45 30.05
C ARG A 188 11.61 9.32 29.78
N GLU A 189 11.65 10.57 30.24
CA GLU A 189 10.80 11.63 29.68
C GLU A 189 11.17 11.82 28.19
N LEU A 190 10.17 11.72 27.32
CA LEU A 190 10.33 11.82 25.87
C LEU A 190 10.79 13.22 25.48
N ASP A 191 12.04 13.35 25.03
CA ASP A 191 12.53 14.57 24.39
C ASP A 191 12.00 14.63 22.94
N GLU A 192 11.02 15.50 22.71
CA GLU A 192 10.41 15.77 21.41
C GLU A 192 11.41 16.32 20.38
N SER A 193 12.53 16.93 20.83
CA SER A 193 13.45 17.67 19.96
C SER A 193 14.59 16.85 19.35
N ARG A 194 14.79 15.60 19.81
CA ARG A 194 15.86 14.72 19.32
C ARG A 194 15.46 14.03 18.02
N ILE A 195 16.19 14.30 16.94
CA ILE A 195 16.06 13.57 15.66
C ILE A 195 16.40 12.09 15.91
N PRO A 196 15.48 11.15 15.68
CA PRO A 196 15.70 9.73 15.90
C PRO A 196 16.81 9.17 15.01
N ASP A 197 17.50 8.14 15.49
CA ASP A 197 18.27 7.27 14.60
C ASP A 197 17.27 6.48 13.75
N LEU A 198 17.33 6.66 12.43
CA LEU A 198 16.39 6.07 11.46
C LEU A 198 16.44 4.53 11.43
N THR A 199 17.46 3.93 12.05
CA THR A 199 17.65 2.48 12.18
C THR A 199 16.89 1.87 13.35
N ALA A 200 16.44 2.69 14.30
CA ALA A 200 15.84 2.27 15.56
C ALA A 200 14.51 2.98 15.77
N VAL A 201 13.53 2.70 14.91
CA VAL A 201 12.13 3.13 15.11
C VAL A 201 11.69 2.62 16.48
N SER A 202 11.63 3.50 17.48
CA SER A 202 11.23 3.07 18.81
C SER A 202 9.73 2.74 18.80
N ALA A 203 9.37 1.60 19.39
CA ALA A 203 7.99 1.17 19.54
C ALA A 203 7.11 2.24 20.22
N VAL A 204 7.70 3.08 21.08
CA VAL A 204 7.03 4.21 21.75
C VAL A 204 6.69 5.33 20.76
N ARG A 205 7.63 5.78 19.91
CA ARG A 205 7.36 6.84 18.91
C ARG A 205 6.44 6.38 17.81
N PHE A 206 6.53 5.10 17.41
CA PHE A 206 5.57 4.49 16.51
C PHE A 206 4.15 4.47 17.11
N MET A 207 4.04 4.21 18.42
CA MET A 207 2.76 4.26 19.14
C MET A 207 2.20 5.68 19.28
N ASP A 208 3.06 6.67 19.46
CA ASP A 208 2.65 8.08 19.50
C ASP A 208 2.14 8.52 18.12
N PHE A 209 2.90 8.22 17.05
CA PHE A 209 2.48 8.44 15.66
C PHE A 209 1.16 7.72 15.34
N TRP A 210 0.99 6.49 15.82
CA TRP A 210 -0.25 5.73 15.66
C TRP A 210 -1.45 6.47 16.28
N SER A 211 -1.32 6.85 17.55
CA SER A 211 -2.39 7.50 18.31
C SER A 211 -2.72 8.90 17.78
N SER A 212 -1.74 9.67 17.31
CA SER A 212 -1.97 11.03 16.82
C SER A 212 -2.55 11.08 15.41
N ASP A 213 -2.08 10.19 14.51
CA ASP A 213 -2.24 10.40 13.07
C ASP A 213 -2.95 9.27 12.34
N VAL A 214 -2.96 8.06 12.90
CA VAL A 214 -3.40 6.87 12.15
C VAL A 214 -4.74 6.32 12.65
N GLU A 215 -5.05 6.46 13.95
CA GLU A 215 -6.31 6.00 14.55
C GLU A 215 -7.56 6.51 13.80
N SER A 216 -7.53 7.76 13.30
CA SER A 216 -8.64 8.39 12.57
C SER A 216 -9.00 7.70 11.24
N THR A 217 -8.11 6.86 10.70
CA THR A 217 -8.28 6.19 9.40
C THR A 217 -8.83 4.76 9.53
N ALA A 218 -8.90 4.21 10.73
CA ALA A 218 -9.38 2.86 11.01
C ALA A 218 -10.86 2.85 11.39
N SER A 219 -11.59 1.81 10.98
CA SER A 219 -12.94 1.54 11.49
C SER A 219 -12.90 1.15 12.98
N PRO A 220 -14.01 1.29 13.73
CA PRO A 220 -14.03 0.94 15.16
C PRO A 220 -13.59 -0.49 15.47
N ARG A 221 -13.87 -1.43 14.56
CA ARG A 221 -13.44 -2.82 14.69
C ARG A 221 -11.92 -2.94 14.56
N GLU A 222 -11.36 -2.35 13.50
CA GLU A 222 -9.92 -2.35 13.25
C GLU A 222 -9.16 -1.66 14.39
N GLN A 223 -9.67 -0.52 14.86
CA GLN A 223 -9.14 0.18 16.04
C GLN A 223 -9.06 -0.76 17.25
N GLY A 224 -10.13 -1.50 17.55
CA GLY A 224 -10.14 -2.46 18.65
C GLY A 224 -9.09 -3.57 18.51
N GLN A 225 -8.94 -4.15 17.31
CA GLN A 225 -7.93 -5.19 17.04
C GLN A 225 -6.52 -4.64 17.20
N ILE A 226 -6.25 -3.45 16.64
CA ILE A 226 -4.93 -2.83 16.69
C ILE A 226 -4.57 -2.41 18.11
N VAL A 227 -5.50 -1.86 18.88
CA VAL A 227 -5.25 -1.50 20.30
C VAL A 227 -4.85 -2.73 21.12
N VAL A 228 -5.54 -3.85 20.95
CA VAL A 228 -5.19 -5.11 21.65
C VAL A 228 -3.79 -5.56 21.24
N PHE A 229 -3.54 -5.66 19.93
CA PHE A 229 -2.25 -6.06 19.38
C PHE A 229 -1.10 -5.19 19.90
N MET A 230 -1.22 -3.87 19.79
CA MET A 230 -0.17 -2.94 20.19
C MET A 230 0.03 -2.91 21.71
N THR A 231 -1.02 -3.09 22.50
CA THR A 231 -0.92 -3.19 23.95
C THR A 231 -0.10 -4.41 24.35
N ASP A 232 -0.37 -5.56 23.73
CA ASP A 232 0.33 -6.79 24.07
C ASP A 232 1.74 -6.83 23.47
N LEU A 233 1.96 -6.24 22.28
CA LEU A 233 3.29 -5.99 21.74
C LEU A 233 4.14 -5.15 22.68
N ARG A 234 3.60 -4.04 23.20
CA ARG A 234 4.29 -3.19 24.16
C ARG A 234 4.65 -3.96 25.43
N LYS A 235 3.69 -4.72 25.99
CA LYS A 235 3.96 -5.56 27.18
C LYS A 235 5.05 -6.58 26.90
N HIS A 236 5.01 -7.25 25.75
CA HIS A 236 5.99 -8.24 25.33
C HIS A 236 7.40 -7.66 25.15
N LEU A 237 7.50 -6.41 24.73
CA LEU A 237 8.78 -5.72 24.58
C LEU A 237 9.35 -5.18 25.90
N ILE A 238 8.50 -4.88 26.88
CA ILE A 238 8.93 -4.29 28.17
C ILE A 238 9.06 -5.36 29.27
N SER A 239 8.34 -6.47 29.17
CA SER A 239 8.32 -7.52 30.19
C SER A 239 9.23 -8.66 29.76
N ASP A 240 10.11 -9.09 30.67
CA ASP A 240 10.93 -10.31 30.54
C ASP A 240 10.07 -11.58 30.44
#